data_AF-A0A3C0J2K8-F1
#
_entry.id   AF-A0A3C0J2K8-F1
#
_cell.length_a   1.000
_cell.length_b   1.000
_cell.length_c   1.000
_cell.angle_alpha   90.00
_cell.angle_beta   90.00
_cell.angle_gamma   90.00
#
_symmetry.space_group_name_H-M   'P 1'
#
loop_
_entity.id
_entity.type
_entity.pdbx_description
1 polymer ?
#
loop_
_entity_poly.entity_id
_entity_poly.type
_entity_poly.pdbx_seq_one_letter_code
_entity_poly.pdbx_strand_id
1 'polypeptide(L)' 'MDLVRAHVLVCGGAACVSSGCKAVREALEAEIVARGIEREIKVVVTGCMGPCDLGPIAVVYPEGVLYRKLTADDAREI' A
#
# COMPACT_ATOMS: atom_id res chain seq x y z
N MET A 1 -16.80 15.57 3.97
CA MET A 1 -16.43 14.16 4.15
C MET A 1 -15.64 13.78 2.92
N ASP A 2 -14.32 13.75 3.03
CA ASP A 2 -13.44 13.27 1.96
C ASP A 2 -13.77 11.80 1.71
N LEU A 3 -14.58 11.54 0.69
CA LEU A 3 -15.06 10.21 0.30
C LEU A 3 -13.92 9.51 -0.44
N VAL A 4 -12.93 9.06 0.32
CA VAL A 4 -11.91 8.15 -0.18
C VAL A 4 -12.63 6.84 -0.53
N ARG A 5 -12.62 6.45 -1.80
CA ARG A 5 -13.22 5.20 -2.29
C ARG A 5 -12.44 3.98 -1.82
N ALA A 6 -11.12 4.11 -1.71
CA ALA A 6 -10.25 3.05 -1.23
C ALA A 6 -9.15 3.58 -0.31
N HIS A 7 -8.86 2.81 0.74
CA HIS A 7 -7.75 3.03 1.65
C HIS A 7 -6.73 1.90 1.49
N VAL A 8 -5.52 2.25 1.06
CA VAL A 8 -4.41 1.30 0.93
C VAL A 8 -3.56 1.39 2.19
N LEU A 9 -3.69 0.41 3.07
CA LEU A 9 -2.97 0.30 4.32
C LEU A 9 -1.67 -0.47 4.09
N VAL A 10 -0.53 0.20 4.08
CA VAL A 10 0.78 -0.43 3.84
C VAL A 10 1.50 -0.66 5.16
N CYS A 11 2.02 -1.87 5.41
CA CYS A 11 2.75 -2.15 6.65
C CYS A 11 4.10 -1.44 6.67
N GLY A 12 4.27 -0.51 7.62
CA GLY A 12 5.50 0.23 7.89
C GLY A 12 6.40 -0.39 8.96
N GLY A 13 6.21 -1.67 9.30
CA GLY A 13 7.11 -2.36 10.22
C GLY A 13 8.54 -2.44 9.68
N ALA A 14 9.55 -2.43 10.56
CA ALA A 14 10.97 -2.45 10.18
C ALA A 14 11.31 -3.55 9.16
N ALA A 15 10.73 -4.75 9.32
CA ALA A 15 10.89 -5.86 8.38
C ALA A 15 10.32 -5.55 6.98
N CYS A 16 9.14 -4.92 6.90
CA CYS A 16 8.54 -4.52 5.63
C CYS A 16 9.32 -3.37 4.97
N VAL A 17 9.82 -2.42 5.77
CA VAL A 17 10.69 -1.33 5.30
C VAL A 17 11.98 -1.90 4.71
N SER A 18 12.65 -2.83 5.39
CA SER A 18 13.84 -3.53 4.88
C SER A 18 13.55 -4.37 3.63
N SER A 19 12.32 -4.87 3.47
CA SER A 19 11.88 -5.66 2.32
C SER A 19 11.42 -4.81 1.12
N GLY A 20 11.52 -3.47 1.18
CA GLY A 20 11.21 -2.59 0.05
C GLY A 20 9.81 -1.96 0.08
N CYS A 21 9.11 -1.96 1.22
CA CYS A 21 7.83 -1.26 1.40
C CYS A 21 7.87 0.22 0.94
N LYS A 22 9.01 0.90 1.14
CA LYS A 22 9.16 2.29 0.71
C LYS A 22 9.04 2.44 -0.81
N ALA A 23 9.66 1.53 -1.57
CA ALA A 23 9.58 1.53 -3.03
C ALA A 23 8.16 1.24 -3.52
N VAL A 24 7.47 0.28 -2.89
CA VAL A 24 6.06 -0.03 -3.17
C VAL A 24 5.19 1.21 -2.93
N ARG A 25 5.38 1.90 -1.80
CA ARG A 25 4.64 3.12 -1.47
C ARG A 25 4.88 4.23 -2.50
N GLU A 26 6.15 4.50 -2.86
CA GLU A 26 6.48 5.54 -3.84
C GLU A 26 5.89 5.21 -5.22
N ALA A 27 5.91 3.94 -5.64
CA ALA A 27 5.29 3.49 -6.88
C ALA A 27 3.76 3.68 -6.85
N LEU A 28 3.10 3.29 -5.75
CA LEU A 28 1.66 3.50 -5.55
C LEU A 28 1.28 4.98 -5.58
N GLU A 29 2.02 5.84 -4.86
CA GLU A 29 1.76 7.29 -4.88
C GLU A 29 1.97 7.87 -6.29
N ALA A 30 3.02 7.46 -7.01
CA ALA A 30 3.26 7.91 -8.37
C ALA A 30 2.14 7.49 -9.34
N GLU A 31 1.65 6.26 -9.23
CA GLU A 31 0.57 5.74 -10.07
C GLU A 31 -0.78 6.44 -9.76
N ILE A 32 -1.05 6.67 -8.47
CA ILE A 32 -2.25 7.40 -8.01
C ILE A 32 -2.25 8.85 -8.55
N VAL A 33 -1.10 9.52 -8.49
CA VAL A 33 -0.93 10.88 -9.04
C VAL A 33 -1.02 10.86 -10.57
N ALA A 34 -0.39 9.88 -11.23
CA ALA A 34 -0.45 9.74 -12.69
C ALA A 34 -1.89 9.50 -13.19
N ARG A 35 -2.70 8.78 -12.42
CA ARG A 35 -4.13 8.54 -12.71
C ARG A 35 -5.04 9.67 -12.24
N GLY A 36 -4.55 10.62 -11.45
CA GLY A 36 -5.34 11.74 -10.90
C GLY A 36 -6.38 11.32 -9.86
N ILE A 37 -6.23 10.14 -9.26
CA ILE A 37 -7.18 9.53 -8.31
C ILE A 37 -6.74 9.72 -6.85
N GLU A 38 -5.84 10.65 -6.57
CA GLU A 38 -5.37 11.01 -5.21
C GLU A 38 -6.51 11.41 -4.26
N ARG A 39 -7.63 11.87 -4.82
CA ARG A 39 -8.84 12.23 -4.07
C ARG A 39 -9.71 11.02 -3.73
N GLU A 40 -9.57 9.94 -4.48
CA GLU A 40 -10.34 8.70 -4.34
C GLU A 40 -9.56 7.60 -3.60
N ILE A 41 -8.22 7.58 -3.68
CA ILE A 41 -7.38 6.57 -3.06
C ILE A 41 -6.40 7.21 -2.09
N LYS A 42 -6.39 6.74 -0.84
CA LYS A 42 -5.44 7.21 0.19
C LYS A 42 -4.53 6.09 0.65
N VAL A 43 -3.24 6.27 0.45
CA VAL A 43 -2.21 5.38 0.98
C VAL A 43 -1.90 5.78 2.42
N VAL A 44 -2.03 4.85 3.35
CA VAL A 44 -1.78 5.04 4.78
C VAL A 44 -0.78 4.00 5.23
N VAL A 45 0.33 4.45 5.79
CA VAL A 45 1.31 3.54 6.38
C VAL A 45 0.84 3.14 7.78
N THR A 46 0.63 1.85 8.01
CA THR A 46 0.29 1.29 9.31
C THR A 46 1.55 0.85 10.06
N GLY A 47 1.39 0.53 11.35
CA GLY A 47 2.44 -0.17 12.09
C GLY A 47 2.70 -1.60 11.60
N CYS A 48 3.46 -2.36 12.38
CA CYS A 48 3.72 -3.77 12.12
C CYS A 48 2.42 -4.57 12.15
N MET A 49 2.04 -5.18 11.02
CA MET A 49 0.84 -6.02 10.93
C MET A 49 1.08 -7.48 11.34
N GLY A 50 2.30 -7.85 11.75
CA GLY A 50 2.62 -9.16 12.31
C GLY A 50 3.45 -10.08 11.41
N PRO A 51 2.96 -10.54 10.24
CA PRO A 51 3.67 -11.52 9.43
C PRO A 51 4.81 -10.87 8.65
N CYS A 52 5.93 -10.63 9.35
CA CYS A 52 7.17 -10.11 8.77
C CYS A 52 7.71 -11.01 7.64
N ASP A 53 7.45 -12.32 7.70
CA ASP A 53 7.87 -13.31 6.71
C ASP A 53 7.20 -13.13 5.33
N LEU A 54 6.04 -12.45 5.30
CA LEU A 54 5.25 -12.18 4.10
C LEU A 54 5.36 -10.72 3.64
N GLY A 55 6.20 -9.92 4.30
CA GLY A 55 6.44 -8.53 3.95
C GLY A 55 7.09 -8.40 2.57
N PRO A 56 6.81 -7.32 1.82
CA PRO A 56 5.90 -6.21 2.12
C PRO A 56 4.41 -6.60 1.98
N ILE A 57 3.58 -6.16 2.92
CA ILE A 57 2.13 -6.40 2.93
C ILE A 57 1.36 -5.08 2.85
N ALA A 58 0.27 -5.09 2.10
CA ALA A 58 -0.69 -4.00 2.06
C ALA A 58 -2.12 -4.53 2.08
N VAL A 59 -3.04 -3.77 2.65
CA VAL A 59 -4.46 -4.13 2.74
C VAL A 59 -5.29 -3.03 2.11
N VAL A 60 -6.17 -3.40 1.19
CA VAL A 60 -7.08 -2.44 0.55
C VAL A 60 -8.45 -2.52 1.22
N TYR A 61 -8.90 -1.41 1.78
CA TYR A 61 -10.27 -1.23 2.28
C TYR A 61 -11.08 -0.39 1.29
N PRO A 62 -12.39 -0.62 1.13
CA PRO A 62 -13.27 -1.51 1.89
C PRO A 62 -13.27 -2.98 1.44
N GLU A 63 -12.53 -3.34 0.38
CA GLU A 63 -12.55 -4.70 -0.19
C GLU A 63 -12.00 -5.78 0.75
N GLY A 64 -11.15 -5.40 1.72
CA GLY A 64 -10.53 -6.33 2.66
C GLY A 64 -9.47 -7.23 2.01
N VAL A 65 -8.94 -6.83 0.86
CA VAL A 65 -7.94 -7.61 0.12
C VAL A 65 -6.57 -7.38 0.74
N LEU A 66 -5.94 -8.47 1.20
CA LEU A 66 -4.57 -8.44 1.70
C LEU A 66 -3.61 -8.90 0.60
N TYR A 67 -2.74 -7.98 0.20
CA TYR A 67 -1.62 -8.23 -0.68
C TYR A 67 -0.37 -8.53 0.13
N ARG A 68 0.41 -9.49 -0.35
CA ARG A 68 1.64 -10.00 0.30
C ARG A 68 2.76 -10.10 -0.70
N LYS A 69 4.01 -9.98 -0.23
CA LYS A 69 5.22 -9.93 -1.09
C LYS A 69 5.10 -8.91 -2.22
N LEU A 70 4.50 -7.76 -1.92
CA LEU A 70 4.33 -6.68 -2.89
C LEU A 70 5.67 -6.19 -3.41
N THR A 71 5.72 -5.97 -4.71
CA THR A 71 6.84 -5.29 -5.37
C THR A 71 6.39 -3.94 -5.91
N ALA A 72 7.36 -3.11 -6.32
CA ALA A 72 7.05 -1.81 -6.94
C ALA A 72 6.30 -1.97 -8.27
N ASP A 73 6.37 -3.13 -8.91
CA ASP A 73 5.64 -3.41 -10.15
C ASP A 73 4.17 -3.75 -9.87
N ASP A 74 3.88 -4.48 -8.79
CA ASP A 74 2.50 -4.75 -8.35
C ASP A 74 1.69 -3.47 -8.08
N ALA A 75 2.36 -2.36 -7.75
CA ALA A 75 1.71 -1.06 -7.56
C ALA A 75 0.93 -0.58 -8.79
N ARG A 76 1.22 -1.10 -9.99
CA ARG A 76 0.45 -0.84 -11.22
C ARG A 76 -0.83 -1.65 -11.34
N GLU A 77 -0.82 -2.85 -10.78
CA GLU A 77 -1.94 -3.79 -10.84
C GLU A 77 -3.00 -3.50 -9.76
N ILE A 78 -2.61 -2.81 -8.68
CA ILE A 78 -3.47 -2.39 -7.56
C ILE A 78 -4.17 -1.06 -7.87
#